data_AF-A0A8T1WL47-F1
#
_entry.id   AF-A0A8T1WL47-F1
#
_cell.length_a   1.000
_cell.length_b   1.000
_cell.length_c   1.000
_cell.angle_alpha   90.00
_cell.angle_beta   90.00
_cell.angle_gamma   90.00
#
_symmetry.space_group_name_H-M   'P 1'
#
loop_
_entity.id
_entity.type
_entity.pdbx_description
1 polymer ?
#
loop_
_entity_poly.entity_id
_entity_poly.type
_entity_poly.pdbx_seq_one_letter_code
_entity_poly.pdbx_strand_id
1 'polypeptide(L)'
;MKPSVSLLLAIVAITTSLAVSDGVCSFKCPDVKAPVCGSDGVTYSNKCNLYLADCQGNSTITQKADGECPTTSTSIPAGTPGTGDNNADCSLICADVYDPAYDEDGNEYSNECYMLRAKCQKRNGITMFPSINLPVH
;
A
#
# COMPACT_ATOMS: atom_id res chain seq x y z
N MET A 1 31.27 -4.21 72.85
CA MET A 1 32.43 -3.49 72.27
C MET A 1 32.26 -3.50 70.76
N LYS A 2 32.09 -2.33 70.11
CA LYS A 2 31.90 -2.19 68.65
C LYS A 2 33.27 -2.00 67.99
N PRO A 3 33.58 -2.61 66.84
CA PRO A 3 34.43 -1.96 65.87
C PRO A 3 33.54 -1.19 64.89
N SER A 4 33.84 0.09 64.82
CA SER A 4 33.15 1.14 64.08
C SER A 4 33.56 1.15 62.61
N VAL A 5 32.65 1.68 61.77
CA VAL A 5 32.87 2.24 60.42
C VAL A 5 33.00 1.23 59.28
N SER A 6 31.84 0.75 58.79
CA SER A 6 31.74 0.15 57.44
C SER A 6 31.60 1.29 56.42
N LEU A 7 32.72 1.60 55.78
CA LEU A 7 32.90 2.70 54.84
C LEU A 7 32.68 2.20 53.40
N LEU A 8 31.62 2.74 52.78
CA LEU A 8 31.44 3.02 51.35
C LEU A 8 31.35 1.88 50.31
N LEU A 9 30.25 2.00 49.54
CA LEU A 9 30.01 1.55 48.16
C LEU A 9 30.07 0.06 47.85
N ALA A 10 28.89 -0.57 47.93
CA ALA A 10 28.47 -1.51 46.90
C ALA A 10 27.01 -1.20 46.54
N ILE A 11 26.80 -0.08 45.86
CA ILE A 11 25.58 0.13 45.08
C ILE A 11 25.58 -0.94 43.99
N VAL A 12 24.98 -2.07 44.31
CA VAL A 12 24.22 -2.95 43.41
C VAL A 12 24.83 -3.03 42.00
N ALA A 13 25.94 -3.76 41.86
CA ALA A 13 26.27 -4.38 40.57
C ALA A 13 25.38 -5.61 40.38
N ILE A 14 24.05 -5.41 40.41
CA ILE A 14 23.18 -6.28 39.62
C ILE A 14 23.36 -5.74 38.20
N THR A 15 24.51 -6.01 37.60
CA THR A 15 24.62 -6.01 36.15
C THR A 15 23.83 -7.23 35.72
N THR A 16 22.49 -7.14 35.79
CA THR A 16 21.67 -7.91 34.88
C THR A 16 22.32 -7.66 33.53
N SER A 17 22.75 -8.72 32.87
CA SER A 17 23.12 -8.63 31.47
C SER A 17 21.86 -8.22 30.72
N LEU A 18 21.53 -6.92 30.77
CA LEU A 18 20.94 -6.25 29.65
C LEU A 18 22.00 -6.47 28.58
N ALA A 19 21.79 -7.51 27.77
CA ALA A 19 22.46 -7.64 26.51
C ALA A 19 22.08 -6.36 25.76
N VAL A 20 22.87 -5.29 25.98
CA VAL A 20 22.84 -4.13 25.14
C VAL A 20 23.44 -4.65 23.85
N SER A 21 22.55 -5.07 22.96
CA SER A 21 22.90 -5.27 21.56
C SER A 21 23.41 -3.91 21.13
N ASP A 22 24.74 -3.74 21.09
CA ASP A 22 25.40 -2.54 20.60
C ASP A 22 24.76 -2.25 19.24
N GLY A 23 23.88 -1.25 19.24
CA GLY A 23 22.84 -1.01 18.24
C GLY A 23 23.42 -0.44 16.94
N VAL A 24 24.39 -1.12 16.36
CA VAL A 24 25.05 -0.68 15.13
C VAL A 24 24.35 -1.32 13.94
N CYS A 25 23.22 -0.73 13.58
CA CYS A 25 22.48 -1.03 12.36
C CYS A 25 23.13 -0.32 11.17
N SER A 26 24.36 -0.72 10.84
CA SER A 26 25.16 -0.13 9.75
C SER A 26 25.82 -1.23 8.92
N PHE A 27 25.05 -1.81 8.00
CA PHE A 27 25.53 -2.73 6.99
C PHE A 27 25.12 -2.27 5.59
N LYS A 28 25.82 -2.77 4.56
CA LYS A 28 25.54 -2.45 3.17
C LYS A 28 24.65 -3.52 2.56
N CYS A 29 23.61 -3.09 1.86
CA CYS A 29 22.74 -3.97 1.11
C CYS A 29 23.19 -4.09 -0.35
N PRO A 30 23.05 -5.27 -0.96
CA PRO A 30 23.29 -5.43 -2.39
C PRO A 30 22.23 -4.65 -3.18
N ASP A 31 22.61 -4.14 -4.35
CA ASP A 31 21.70 -3.44 -5.26
C ASP A 31 20.94 -4.44 -6.15
N VAL A 32 20.20 -5.33 -5.49
CA VAL A 32 19.29 -6.28 -6.13
C VAL A 32 17.87 -5.71 -6.06
N LYS A 33 17.20 -5.63 -7.22
CA LYS A 33 15.80 -5.23 -7.31
C LYS A 33 14.91 -6.44 -7.07
N ALA A 34 14.47 -6.58 -5.82
CA ALA A 34 13.55 -7.63 -5.38
C ALA A 34 12.61 -7.03 -4.33
N PRO A 35 11.67 -6.16 -4.75
CA PRO A 35 10.92 -5.32 -3.83
C PRO A 35 10.11 -6.14 -2.82
N VAL A 36 9.97 -5.60 -1.61
CA VAL A 36 9.14 -6.17 -0.54
C VAL A 36 8.31 -5.09 0.13
N CYS A 37 7.12 -5.47 0.59
CA CYS A 37 6.23 -4.57 1.30
C CYS A 37 6.42 -4.74 2.81
N GLY A 38 6.74 -3.66 3.52
CA GLY A 38 6.82 -3.63 4.98
C GLY A 38 5.44 -3.56 5.65
N SER A 39 5.38 -3.95 6.93
CA SER A 39 4.19 -3.82 7.76
C SER A 39 3.79 -2.37 8.05
N ASP A 40 4.73 -1.45 7.85
CA ASP A 40 4.58 0.01 7.86
C ASP A 40 3.95 0.58 6.57
N GLY A 41 3.71 -0.26 5.56
CA GLY A 41 3.19 0.16 4.26
C GLY A 41 4.22 0.78 3.33
N VAL A 42 5.52 0.68 3.66
CA VAL A 42 6.62 1.18 2.83
C VAL A 42 7.18 0.08 1.93
N THR A 43 7.42 0.42 0.66
CA THR A 43 8.13 -0.45 -0.29
C THR A 43 9.63 -0.35 -0.07
N TYR A 44 10.28 -1.48 0.19
CA TYR A 44 11.73 -1.59 0.29
C TYR A 44 12.30 -2.24 -0.97
N SER A 45 13.42 -1.73 -1.48
CA SER A 45 14.05 -2.23 -2.73
C SER A 45 14.41 -3.71 -2.69
N ASN A 46 14.68 -4.22 -1.48
CA ASN A 46 14.82 -5.64 -1.17
C ASN A 46 14.73 -5.90 0.34
N LYS A 47 14.70 -7.18 0.72
CA LYS A 47 14.64 -7.64 2.11
C LYS A 47 15.79 -7.13 2.99
N CYS A 48 16.98 -6.92 2.44
CA CYS A 48 18.09 -6.33 3.20
C CYS A 48 17.79 -4.89 3.60
N ASN A 49 17.24 -4.09 2.68
CA ASN A 49 16.85 -2.70 2.97
C ASN A 49 15.71 -2.63 4.00
N LEU A 50 14.76 -3.58 3.97
CA LEU A 50 13.73 -3.70 5.00
C LEU A 50 14.35 -3.97 6.38
N TYR A 51 15.26 -4.94 6.47
CA TYR A 51 15.92 -5.26 7.74
C TYR A 51 16.80 -4.11 8.25
N LEU A 52 17.46 -3.38 7.34
CA LEU A 52 18.23 -2.19 7.72
C LEU A 52 17.32 -1.11 8.33
N ALA A 53 16.16 -0.88 7.73
CA ALA A 53 15.17 0.08 8.23
C ALA A 53 14.54 -0.36 9.56
N ASP A 54 14.20 -1.64 9.71
CA ASP A 54 13.74 -2.22 10.99
C ASP A 54 14.77 -2.02 12.10
N CYS A 55 16.03 -2.32 11.80
CA CYS A 55 17.14 -2.18 12.74
C CYS A 55 17.39 -0.70 13.11
N GLN A 56 17.33 0.22 12.15
CA GLN A 56 17.56 1.66 12.37
C GLN A 56 16.34 2.39 12.96
N GLY A 57 15.15 1.82 12.81
CA GLY A 57 13.89 2.42 13.22
C GLY A 57 13.61 2.26 14.71
N ASN A 58 12.65 3.04 15.20
CA ASN A 58 12.12 2.92 16.56
C ASN A 58 10.86 2.02 16.62
N SER A 59 10.62 1.24 15.57
CA SER A 59 9.42 0.42 15.38
C SER A 59 9.76 -0.85 14.62
N THR A 60 9.18 -1.97 15.03
CA THR A 60 9.38 -3.26 14.38
C THR A 60 8.69 -3.29 13.02
N ILE A 61 9.46 -3.42 11.95
CA ILE A 61 9.02 -3.51 10.57
C ILE A 61 9.21 -4.96 10.11
N THR A 62 8.09 -5.64 9.84
CA THR A 62 8.10 -6.99 9.30
C THR A 62 7.75 -6.99 7.83
N GLN A 63 8.17 -8.01 7.09
CA GLN A 63 7.72 -8.18 5.71
C GLN A 63 6.25 -8.59 5.72
N LYS A 64 5.40 -7.75 5.12
CA LYS A 64 3.96 -7.98 4.93
C LYS A 64 3.67 -8.76 3.65
N ALA A 65 4.40 -8.50 2.58
CA ALA A 65 4.26 -9.20 1.30
C ALA A 65 5.56 -9.16 0.49
N ASP A 66 5.69 -10.08 -0.47
CA ASP A 66 6.63 -9.94 -1.59
C ASP A 66 6.10 -8.90 -2.59
N GLY A 67 6.99 -8.21 -3.30
CA GLY A 67 6.62 -7.13 -4.21
C GLY A 67 6.47 -5.77 -3.52
N GLU A 68 6.10 -4.75 -4.28
CA GLU A 68 5.90 -3.39 -3.77
C GLU A 68 4.64 -3.31 -2.89
N CYS A 69 4.63 -2.42 -1.90
CA CYS A 69 3.40 -2.12 -1.18
C CYS A 69 2.35 -1.51 -2.12
N PRO A 70 1.06 -1.80 -1.89
CA PRO A 70 0.00 -1.12 -2.61
C PRO A 70 0.10 0.38 -2.32
N THR A 71 0.42 1.18 -3.33
CA THR A 71 0.44 2.63 -3.19
C THR A 71 -0.97 3.10 -2.90
N THR A 72 -1.21 3.60 -1.68
CA THR A 72 -2.44 4.35 -1.37
C THR A 72 -2.45 5.74 -2.00
N SER A 73 -1.43 6.10 -2.78
CA SER A 73 -1.55 7.12 -3.81
C SER A 73 -2.04 6.46 -5.09
N THR A 74 -3.16 6.95 -5.58
CA THR A 74 -3.75 6.79 -6.92
C THR A 74 -2.70 6.70 -8.03
N SER A 75 -2.11 5.52 -8.18
CA SER A 75 -1.93 4.89 -9.48
C SER A 75 -2.86 3.68 -9.48
N ILE A 76 -4.14 3.99 -9.28
CA ILE A 76 -5.18 3.26 -10.00
C ILE A 76 -4.66 3.27 -11.45
N PRO A 77 -4.33 2.13 -12.09
CA PRO A 77 -4.40 2.12 -13.54
C PRO A 77 -5.81 2.63 -13.79
N ALA A 78 -5.94 3.86 -14.33
CA ALA A 78 -7.23 4.48 -14.57
C ALA A 78 -8.14 3.35 -15.07
N GLY A 79 -9.19 2.96 -14.34
CA GLY A 79 -9.84 1.66 -14.58
C GLY A 79 -10.22 0.80 -13.37
N THR A 80 -9.97 1.20 -12.12
CA THR A 80 -10.67 0.58 -10.98
C THR A 80 -11.85 1.46 -10.54
N PRO A 81 -13.11 0.98 -10.61
CA PRO A 81 -14.24 1.71 -10.05
C PRO A 81 -14.20 1.65 -8.53
N GLY A 82 -14.28 2.81 -7.86
CA GLY A 82 -14.70 2.86 -6.45
C GLY A 82 -13.70 3.40 -5.42
N THR A 83 -12.85 4.37 -5.75
CA THR A 83 -12.25 5.19 -4.70
C THR A 83 -12.43 6.66 -5.05
N GLY A 84 -13.33 7.32 -4.31
CA GLY A 84 -13.75 8.68 -4.57
C GLY A 84 -12.64 9.69 -4.31
N ASP A 85 -12.15 10.27 -5.40
CA ASP A 85 -11.85 11.68 -5.50
C ASP A 85 -13.05 12.40 -6.16
N ASN A 86 -13.18 13.68 -5.90
CA ASN A 86 -14.40 14.45 -6.13
C ASN A 86 -14.87 14.44 -7.60
N ASN A 87 -15.83 13.56 -7.88
CA ASN A 87 -16.98 13.71 -8.77
C ASN A 87 -16.90 14.82 -9.83
N ALA A 88 -16.18 14.55 -10.92
CA ALA A 88 -16.39 15.19 -12.22
C ALA A 88 -15.78 14.35 -13.36
N ASP A 89 -14.73 13.59 -13.09
CA ASP A 89 -14.05 12.83 -14.15
C ASP A 89 -14.48 11.37 -14.17
N CYS A 90 -15.33 11.02 -15.12
CA CYS A 90 -15.77 9.63 -15.37
C CYS A 90 -14.73 8.86 -16.20
N SER A 91 -13.45 9.02 -15.87
CA SER A 91 -12.32 8.38 -16.55
C SER A 91 -12.12 6.96 -16.03
N LEU A 92 -13.08 6.09 -16.35
CA LEU A 92 -12.92 4.65 -16.20
C LEU A 92 -12.32 4.11 -17.51
N ILE A 93 -11.09 3.56 -17.45
CA ILE A 93 -10.61 2.69 -18.54
C ILE A 93 -11.29 1.34 -18.36
N CYS A 94 -11.99 0.92 -19.39
CA CYS A 94 -12.64 -0.37 -19.42
C CYS A 94 -11.85 -1.29 -20.34
N ALA A 95 -11.70 -2.54 -19.94
CA ALA A 95 -11.17 -3.56 -20.83
C ALA A 95 -12.16 -3.84 -21.96
N ASP A 96 -11.65 -4.16 -23.14
CA ASP A 96 -12.47 -4.60 -24.28
C ASP A 96 -12.76 -6.10 -24.20
N VAL A 97 -13.39 -6.48 -23.08
CA VAL A 97 -13.95 -7.81 -22.86
C VAL A 97 -15.45 -7.71 -23.02
N TYR A 98 -16.03 -8.55 -23.87
CA TYR A 98 -17.47 -8.62 -24.08
C TYR A 98 -18.10 -9.56 -23.04
N ASP A 99 -18.75 -8.97 -22.05
CA ASP A 99 -19.55 -9.65 -21.01
C ASP A 99 -20.76 -8.76 -20.70
N PRO A 100 -21.86 -8.88 -21.48
CA PRO A 100 -22.87 -7.85 -21.59
C PRO A 100 -23.63 -7.59 -20.28
N ALA A 101 -23.79 -6.30 -19.94
CA ALA A 101 -24.55 -5.83 -18.77
C ALA A 101 -25.70 -4.93 -19.21
N TYR A 102 -26.77 -4.88 -18.41
CA TYR A 102 -27.97 -4.08 -18.69
C TYR A 102 -28.23 -3.07 -17.56
N ASP A 103 -28.61 -1.84 -17.92
CA ASP A 103 -29.10 -0.87 -16.93
C ASP A 103 -30.62 -0.99 -16.68
N GLU A 104 -31.13 -0.18 -15.74
CA GLU A 104 -32.54 -0.17 -15.34
C GLU A 104 -33.48 0.33 -16.46
N ASP A 105 -32.91 1.06 -17.43
CA ASP A 105 -33.63 1.55 -18.62
C ASP A 105 -33.65 0.48 -19.74
N GLY A 106 -32.95 -0.65 -19.56
CA GLY A 106 -32.84 -1.74 -20.53
C GLY A 106 -31.75 -1.54 -21.59
N ASN A 107 -30.82 -0.60 -21.40
CA ASN A 107 -29.70 -0.41 -22.33
C ASN A 107 -28.63 -1.49 -22.08
N GLU A 108 -28.15 -2.11 -23.16
CA GLU A 108 -27.03 -3.06 -23.14
C GLU A 108 -25.67 -2.32 -23.22
N TYR A 109 -24.70 -2.83 -22.46
CA TYR A 109 -23.33 -2.35 -22.43
C TYR A 109 -22.37 -3.51 -22.64
N SER A 110 -21.23 -3.26 -23.30
CA SER A 110 -20.23 -4.30 -23.62
C SER A 110 -19.68 -5.01 -22.39
N ASN A 111 -19.61 -4.32 -21.25
CA ASN A 111 -19.36 -4.89 -19.94
C ASN A 111 -19.81 -3.98 -18.80
N GLU A 112 -19.76 -4.51 -17.58
CA GLU A 112 -20.12 -3.79 -16.35
C GLU A 112 -19.34 -2.47 -16.18
N CYS A 113 -18.07 -2.42 -16.57
CA CYS A 113 -17.28 -1.18 -16.51
C CYS A 113 -17.88 -0.09 -17.42
N TYR A 114 -18.23 -0.43 -18.66
CA TYR A 114 -18.87 0.51 -19.60
C TYR A 114 -20.23 0.98 -19.09
N MET A 115 -21.01 0.11 -18.44
CA MET A 115 -22.27 0.48 -17.79
C MET A 115 -22.05 1.47 -16.63
N LEU A 116 -21.07 1.21 -15.75
CA LEU A 116 -20.76 2.09 -14.62
C LEU A 116 -20.23 3.46 -15.07
N ARG A 117 -19.47 3.50 -16.17
CA ARG A 117 -18.99 4.75 -16.78
C ARG A 117 -20.15 5.61 -17.27
N ALA A 118 -21.12 5.00 -17.95
CA ALA A 118 -22.31 5.69 -18.42
C ALA A 118 -23.18 6.21 -17.25
N LYS A 119 -23.33 5.43 -16.16
CA LYS A 119 -24.02 5.88 -14.93
C LYS A 119 -23.32 7.09 -14.29
N CYS A 120 -21.99 7.09 -14.25
CA CYS A 120 -21.21 8.24 -13.80
C CYS A 120 -21.44 9.48 -14.68
N GLN A 121 -21.39 9.30 -16.00
CA GLN A 121 -21.56 10.38 -16.98
C GLN A 121 -22.96 11.00 -16.93
N LYS A 122 -24.02 10.18 -16.80
CA LYS A 122 -25.40 10.62 -16.59
C LYS A 122 -25.52 11.47 -15.31
N ARG A 123 -24.90 11.05 -14.20
CA ARG A 123 -24.88 11.81 -12.93
C ARG A 123 -24.11 13.13 -13.02
N ASN A 124 -23.07 13.19 -13.84
CA ASN A 124 -22.22 14.37 -14.02
C ASN A 124 -22.62 15.28 -15.20
N GLY A 125 -23.71 14.96 -15.92
CA GLY A 125 -24.16 15.73 -17.08
C GLY A 125 -23.17 15.74 -18.25
N ILE A 126 -22.18 14.83 -18.25
CA ILE A 126 -21.19 14.68 -19.32
C ILE A 126 -21.82 13.76 -20.37
N THR A 127 -22.44 14.31 -21.41
CA THR A 127 -23.05 13.50 -22.47
C THR A 127 -21.96 12.93 -23.39
N MET A 128 -21.36 11.81 -22.99
CA MET A 128 -20.66 10.95 -23.94
C MET A 128 -21.70 9.99 -24.49
N PHE A 129 -22.20 10.27 -25.69
CA PHE A 129 -23.08 9.37 -26.42
C PHE A 129 -22.49 7.96 -26.42
N PRO A 130 -23.29 6.90 -26.20
CA PRO A 130 -22.83 5.54 -26.40
C PRO A 130 -22.36 5.45 -27.85
N SER A 131 -21.05 5.31 -28.05
CA SER A 131 -20.51 5.07 -29.36
C SER A 131 -21.07 3.73 -29.83
N ILE A 132 -21.67 3.79 -31.02
CA ILE A 132 -22.02 2.70 -31.94
C ILE A 132 -23.20 1.80 -31.56
N ASN A 133 -24.40 2.30 -31.87
CA ASN A 133 -25.37 1.46 -32.59
C ASN A 133 -25.16 1.71 -34.09
N LEU A 134 -24.59 0.74 -34.80
CA LEU A 134 -24.68 0.65 -36.26
C LEU A 134 -25.54 -0.58 -36.57
N PRO A 135 -26.73 -0.43 -37.16
CA PRO A 135 -27.55 -1.55 -37.56
C PRO A 135 -26.86 -2.30 -38.70
N VAL A 136 -26.55 -3.59 -38.50
CA VAL A 136 -26.30 -4.50 -39.62
C VAL A 136 -27.64 -4.80 -40.27
N HIS A 137 -27.82 -4.27 -41.49
CA HIS A 137 -28.93 -4.56 -42.38
C HIS A 137 -28.70 -5.91 -43.06
#